data_AF-A0A1V4ZB18-F1
#
_entry.id   AF-A0A1V4ZB18-F1
#
_cell.length_a   1.000
_cell.length_b   1.000
_cell.length_c   1.000
_cell.angle_alpha   90.00
_cell.angle_beta   90.00
_cell.angle_gamma   90.00
#
_symmetry.space_group_name_H-M   'P 1'
#
loop_
_entity.id
_entity.type
_entity.pdbx_description
1 polymer ?
#
loop_
_entity_poly.entity_id
_entity_poly.type
_entity_poly.pdbx_seq_one_letter_code
_entity_poly.pdbx_strand_id
1 'polypeptide(L)'
;MIPDNCTACGDCCRSMVLPLPHIKGHAMEKDHEQWVELHGLEIINVQGRRAVRIPIPCTMLDDNGKCRIYEIRPKMCRQGRCPKTRPDTVHR
;
A
#
# COMPACT_ATOMS: atom_id res chain seq x y z
N MET A 1 3.16 6.79 -21.48
CA MET A 1 4.04 6.76 -20.28
C MET A 1 3.16 6.82 -19.05
N ILE A 2 3.28 5.86 -18.14
CA ILE A 2 2.62 5.92 -16.82
C ILE A 2 3.45 6.90 -15.98
N PRO A 3 2.87 7.94 -15.34
CA PRO A 3 3.64 8.88 -14.52
C PRO A 3 4.45 8.15 -13.44
N ASP A 4 5.65 8.66 -13.11
CA ASP A 4 6.41 8.12 -11.98
C ASP A 4 5.62 8.36 -10.69
N ASN A 5 5.08 7.27 -10.14
CA ASN A 5 4.20 7.31 -8.97
C ASN A 5 4.95 7.73 -7.69
N CYS A 6 6.29 7.73 -7.70
CA CYS A 6 7.08 8.19 -6.57
C CYS A 6 7.02 9.71 -6.40
N THR A 7 7.07 10.48 -7.49
CA THR A 7 6.91 11.95 -7.39
C THR A 7 5.44 12.36 -7.33
N ALA A 8 4.52 11.51 -7.81
CA ALA A 8 3.09 11.77 -7.78
C ALA A 8 2.45 11.59 -6.38
N CYS A 9 2.75 10.49 -5.68
CA CYS A 9 2.23 10.26 -4.32
C CYS A 9 3.31 9.82 -3.32
N GLY A 10 4.35 9.12 -3.78
CA GLY A 10 5.42 8.61 -2.91
C GLY A 10 4.97 7.56 -1.91
N ASP A 11 3.78 6.95 -2.10
CA ASP A 11 3.17 6.03 -1.15
C ASP A 11 4.06 4.80 -0.87
N CYS A 12 4.75 4.29 -1.90
CA CYS A 12 5.70 3.18 -1.76
C CYS A 12 6.91 3.48 -0.87
N CYS A 13 7.19 4.77 -0.57
CA CYS A 13 8.23 5.15 0.37
C CYS A 13 7.70 5.38 1.79
N ARG A 14 6.38 5.53 1.98
CA ARG A 14 5.73 5.80 3.28
C ARG A 14 5.10 4.55 3.87
N SER A 15 4.72 3.60 3.03
CA SER A 15 4.07 2.38 3.45
C SER A 15 4.45 1.19 2.58
N MET A 16 4.27 0.00 3.13
CA MET A 16 4.26 -1.25 2.37
C MET A 16 2.82 -1.68 2.12
N VAL A 17 2.55 -2.17 0.92
CA VAL A 17 1.26 -2.73 0.56
C VAL A 17 1.44 -4.21 0.25
N LEU A 18 0.86 -5.07 1.09
CA LEU A 18 0.95 -6.52 0.92
C LEU A 18 -0.41 -7.07 0.50
N PRO A 19 -0.51 -7.83 -0.61
CA PRO A 19 -1.75 -8.48 -1.00
C PRO A 19 -2.25 -9.41 0.11
N LEU A 20 -3.54 -9.33 0.45
CA LEU A 20 -4.17 -10.34 1.27
C LEU A 20 -4.56 -11.51 0.35
N PRO A 21 -4.27 -12.77 0.74
CA PRO A 21 -4.62 -13.92 -0.08
C PRO A 21 -6.14 -13.99 -0.24
N HIS A 22 -6.61 -14.17 -1.47
CA HIS A 22 -8.02 -14.45 -1.72
C HIS A 22 -8.28 -15.93 -1.44
N ILE A 23 -8.58 -16.27 -0.20
CA ILE A 23 -8.88 -17.64 0.20
C ILE A 23 -10.39 -17.88 0.08
N LYS A 24 -10.77 -18.91 -0.68
CA LYS A 24 -12.18 -19.28 -0.83
C LYS A 24 -12.70 -19.85 0.49
N GLY A 25 -13.56 -19.11 1.17
CA GLY A 25 -14.21 -19.54 2.41
C GLY A 25 -14.31 -18.40 3.41
N HIS A 26 -15.54 -18.04 3.80
CA HIS A 26 -15.83 -16.90 4.68
C HIS A 26 -15.06 -16.92 6.02
N ALA A 27 -14.79 -18.10 6.58
CA ALA A 27 -14.10 -18.22 7.86
C ALA A 27 -12.64 -17.75 7.79
N MET A 28 -11.91 -18.14 6.74
CA MET A 28 -10.51 -17.73 6.57
C MET A 28 -10.39 -16.26 6.14
N GLU A 29 -11.39 -15.73 5.42
CA GLU A 29 -11.44 -14.30 5.10
C GLU A 29 -11.59 -13.44 6.38
N LYS A 30 -12.49 -13.84 7.29
CA LYS A 30 -12.68 -13.17 8.58
C LYS A 30 -11.46 -13.25 9.50
N ASP A 31 -10.72 -14.35 9.47
CA ASP A 31 -9.51 -14.51 10.27
C ASP A 31 -8.41 -13.53 9.84
N HIS A 32 -8.21 -13.32 8.53
CA HIS A 32 -7.29 -12.29 8.03
C HIS A 32 -7.75 -10.87 8.39
N GLU A 33 -9.04 -10.58 8.32
CA GLU A 33 -9.61 -9.29 8.72
C GLU A 33 -9.33 -8.99 10.18
N GLN A 34 -9.62 -9.96 11.05
CA GLN A 34 -9.37 -9.85 12.47
C GLN A 34 -7.88 -9.68 12.76
N TRP A 35 -7.01 -10.44 12.08
CA TRP A 35 -5.55 -10.26 12.22
C TRP A 35 -5.12 -8.84 11.84
N VAL A 36 -5.64 -8.27 10.74
CA VAL A 36 -5.34 -6.89 10.33
C VAL A 36 -5.81 -5.87 11.37
N GLU A 37 -7.04 -6.02 11.86
CA GLU A 37 -7.63 -5.13 12.87
C GLU A 37 -6.85 -5.15 14.20
N LEU A 38 -6.47 -6.35 14.68
CA LEU A 38 -5.69 -6.52 15.90
C LEU A 38 -4.31 -5.86 15.84
N HIS A 39 -3.76 -5.66 14.65
CA HIS A 39 -2.50 -4.95 14.44
C HIS A 39 -2.70 -3.44 14.14
N GLY A 40 -3.94 -2.95 14.15
CA GLY A 40 -4.27 -1.56 13.84
C GLY A 40 -3.94 -1.18 12.39
N LEU A 41 -3.96 -2.15 11.48
CA LEU A 41 -3.61 -1.96 10.07
C LEU A 41 -4.87 -1.73 9.23
N GLU A 42 -4.68 -1.12 8.05
CA GLU A 42 -5.78 -0.78 7.14
C GLU A 42 -5.87 -1.81 6.00
N ILE A 43 -7.07 -2.33 5.74
CA ILE A 43 -7.36 -3.09 4.51
C ILE A 43 -7.74 -2.13 3.41
N ILE A 44 -6.97 -2.12 2.33
CA ILE A 44 -7.19 -1.29 1.15
C ILE A 44 -7.54 -2.12 -0.08
N ASN A 45 -8.18 -1.49 -1.06
CA ASN A 45 -8.40 -2.10 -2.36
C ASN A 45 -7.41 -1.56 -3.40
N VAL A 46 -6.58 -2.44 -3.96
CA VAL A 46 -5.64 -2.12 -5.03
C VAL A 46 -6.03 -2.91 -6.26
N GLN A 47 -6.60 -2.22 -7.25
CA GLN A 47 -7.00 -2.80 -8.54
C GLN A 47 -7.95 -4.01 -8.41
N GLY A 48 -8.94 -3.92 -7.52
CA GLY A 48 -9.91 -4.99 -7.29
C GLY A 48 -9.39 -6.11 -6.38
N ARG A 49 -8.19 -5.98 -5.81
CA ARG A 49 -7.62 -6.93 -4.85
C ARG A 49 -7.50 -6.29 -3.49
N ARG A 50 -7.82 -7.06 -2.45
CA ARG A 50 -7.59 -6.66 -1.06
C ARG A 50 -6.11 -6.70 -0.76
N ALA A 51 -5.62 -5.70 -0.04
CA ALA A 51 -4.27 -5.63 0.45
C ALA A 51 -4.27 -4.98 1.84
N VAL A 52 -3.25 -5.26 2.63
CA VAL A 52 -3.00 -4.54 3.88
C VAL A 52 -1.98 -3.44 3.63
N ARG A 53 -2.27 -2.23 4.11
CA ARG A 53 -1.31 -1.13 4.17
C ARG A 53 -0.62 -1.15 5.53
N ILE A 54 0.72 -1.25 5.49
CA ILE A 54 1.58 -1.25 6.66
C ILE A 54 2.36 0.07 6.67
N PRO A 55 2.17 0.96 7.66
CA PRO A 55 2.75 2.30 7.68
C PRO A 55 4.22 2.30 8.11
N ILE A 56 5.03 1.44 7.48
CA ILE A 56 6.48 1.38 7.69
C ILE A 56 7.14 2.24 6.60
N PRO A 57 7.79 3.36 6.97
CA PRO A 57 8.49 4.19 6.00
C PRO A 57 9.77 3.50 5.51
N CYS A 58 10.09 3.72 4.25
CA CYS A 58 11.36 3.31 3.65
C CYS A 58 12.50 4.10 4.29
N THR A 59 13.61 3.44 4.63
CA THR A 59 14.82 4.08 5.17
C THR A 59 15.50 5.04 4.20
N MET A 60 15.14 4.99 2.91
CA MET A 60 15.62 5.91 1.88
C MET A 60 14.67 7.09 1.65
N LEU A 61 13.61 7.26 2.44
CA LEU A 61 12.76 8.45 2.43
C LEU A 61 13.55 9.63 3.04
N ASP A 62 13.64 10.74 2.33
CA ASP A 62 14.20 11.99 2.84
C ASP A 62 13.13 12.87 3.53
N ASP A 63 13.61 13.94 4.16
CA ASP A 63 12.79 14.88 4.92
C ASP A 63 11.83 15.68 4.04
N ASN A 64 12.08 15.70 2.72
CA ASN A 64 11.19 16.31 1.72
C ASN A 64 10.14 15.30 1.21
N GLY A 65 10.08 14.10 1.78
CA GLY A 65 9.15 13.06 1.38
C GLY A 65 9.47 12.42 0.02
N LYS A 66 10.74 12.46 -0.40
CA LYS A 66 11.24 11.88 -1.67
C LYS A 66 12.23 10.73 -1.41
N CYS A 67 12.45 9.92 -2.44
CA CYS A 67 13.41 8.81 -2.36
C CYS A 67 14.84 9.31 -2.63
N ARG A 68 15.76 9.10 -1.67
CA ARG A 68 17.19 9.46 -1.76
C ARG A 68 17.93 8.74 -2.88
N ILE A 69 17.46 7.56 -3.29
CA ILE A 69 18.12 6.70 -4.29
C ILE A 69 17.32 6.60 -5.60
N TYR A 70 16.64 7.69 -5.99
CA TYR A 70 15.65 7.70 -7.07
C TYR A 70 16.09 6.97 -8.36
N GLU A 71 17.30 7.21 -8.85
CA GLU A 71 17.79 6.62 -10.10
C GLU A 71 18.01 5.10 -10.00
N ILE A 72 18.53 4.64 -8.86
CA ILE A 72 18.89 3.24 -8.61
C ILE A 72 17.83 2.46 -7.82
N ARG A 73 16.61 3.03 -7.70
CA ARG A 73 15.48 2.40 -7.00
C ARG A 73 15.28 0.95 -7.46
N PRO A 74 14.98 0.02 -6.53
CA PRO A 74 14.59 -1.34 -6.88
C PRO A 74 13.42 -1.38 -7.86
N LYS A 75 13.33 -2.45 -8.65
CA LYS A 75 12.24 -2.64 -9.62
C LYS A 75 10.85 -2.50 -8.99
N MET A 76 10.67 -3.00 -7.77
CA MET A 76 9.42 -2.86 -7.02
C MET A 76 9.03 -1.40 -6.77
N CYS A 77 9.99 -0.53 -6.45
CA CYS A 77 9.74 0.90 -6.26
C CYS A 77 9.40 1.60 -7.57
N ARG A 78 10.09 1.24 -8.67
CA ARG A 78 9.80 1.77 -10.03
C ARG A 78 8.42 1.35 -10.54
N GLN A 79 7.97 0.16 -10.13
CA GLN A 79 6.66 -0.38 -10.49
C GLN A 79 5.57 -0.03 -9.45
N GLY A 80 5.94 0.66 -8.37
CA GLY A 80 5.04 1.09 -7.33
C GLY A 80 3.88 1.86 -7.95
N ARG A 81 2.66 1.49 -7.57
CA ARG A 81 1.45 2.20 -7.98
C ARG A 81 0.96 3.02 -6.81
N CYS A 82 0.61 4.27 -7.07
CA CYS A 82 -0.19 5.01 -6.11
C CYS A 82 -1.50 4.24 -5.94
N PRO A 83 -1.86 3.77 -4.74
CA PRO A 83 -3.24 3.43 -4.49
C PRO A 83 -4.01 4.71 -4.78
N LYS A 84 -4.91 4.66 -5.77
CA LYS A 84 -5.87 5.74 -5.94
C LYS A 84 -6.61 5.74 -4.61
N THR A 85 -6.37 6.73 -3.77
CA THR A 85 -7.30 7.08 -2.71
C THR A 85 -8.60 7.39 -3.43
N ARG A 86 -9.47 6.38 -3.60
CA ARG A 86 -10.88 6.71 -3.63
C ARG A 86 -11.10 7.30 -2.24
N PRO A 87 -11.48 8.58 -2.11
CA PRO A 87 -11.94 9.05 -0.81
C PRO A 87 -13.05 8.08 -0.42
N ASP A 88 -12.87 7.40 0.71
CA ASP A 88 -13.89 6.52 1.24
C ASP A 88 -15.15 7.36 1.39
N THR A 89 -16.16 7.06 0.58
CA THR A 89 -17.53 7.36 0.96
C THR A 89 -17.80 6.53 2.19
N VAL A 90 -17.50 7.12 3.36
CA VAL A 90 -18.02 6.73 4.67
C VAL A 90 -19.53 6.66 4.50
N HIS A 91 -20.08 5.46 4.31
CA HIS A 91 -21.51 5.24 4.50
C HIS A 91 -21.71 5.12 6.01
N ARG A 92 -22.09 6.26 6.58
CA ARG A 92 -22.68 6.38 7.91
C ARG A 92 -24.13 5.88 7.86
#